data_AF-A0A0H3M3H7-F1
#
_entry.id   AF-A0A0H3M3H7-F1
#
_cell.length_a   1.000
_cell.length_b   1.000
_cell.length_c   1.000
_cell.angle_alpha   90.00
_cell.angle_beta   90.00
_cell.angle_gamma   90.00
#
_symmetry.space_group_name_H-M   'P 1'
#
loop_
_entity.id
_entity.type
_entity.pdbx_description
1 polymer ?
#
loop_
_entity_poly.entity_id
_entity_poly.type
_entity_poly.pdbx_seq_one_letter_code
_entity_poly.pdbx_strand_id
1 'polypeptide(L)'
;MSQILMDRWSRGRVALVGDAGYCCSPLSGQGTSVALLGAYILAGELKAAGDDYQLGFANYHAEFHGFVERNQWLVSDNIPGGAPIPQEEFERIVHSITIKDY
;
A
#
# COMPACT_ATOMS: atom_id res chain seq x y z
N MET A 1 -11.34 13.90 7.31
CA MET A 1 -10.10 13.18 6.94
C MET A 1 -10.46 12.17 5.87
N SER A 2 -9.61 11.93 4.88
CA SER A 2 -9.93 11.09 3.72
C SER A 2 -8.84 10.06 3.46
N GLN A 3 -9.26 8.85 3.14
CA GLN A 3 -8.44 7.78 2.58
C GLN A 3 -8.85 7.56 1.12
N ILE A 4 -7.96 6.96 0.33
CA ILE A 4 -8.31 6.47 -1.01
C ILE A 4 -8.45 4.95 -0.92
N LEU A 5 -9.68 4.47 -1.04
CA LEU A 5 -10.03 3.04 -1.04
C LEU A 5 -10.45 2.66 -2.46
N MET A 6 -9.73 1.72 -3.07
CA MET A 6 -9.99 1.28 -4.44
C MET A 6 -9.82 -0.23 -4.54
N ASP A 7 -10.76 -0.90 -5.20
CA ASP A 7 -10.69 -2.34 -5.46
C ASP A 7 -9.57 -2.72 -6.46
N ARG A 8 -9.06 -1.74 -7.22
CA ARG A 8 -8.01 -1.91 -8.22
C ARG A 8 -7.16 -0.64 -8.32
N TRP A 9 -5.85 -0.81 -8.45
CA TRP A 9 -4.91 0.30 -8.64
C TRP A 9 -4.42 0.46 -10.08
N SER A 10 -4.99 -0.27 -11.03
CA SER A 10 -4.63 -0.18 -12.42
C SER A 10 -5.82 -0.41 -13.34
N ARG A 11 -5.74 0.19 -14.54
CA ARG A 11 -6.70 0.00 -15.62
C ARG A 11 -6.01 0.23 -16.97
N GLY A 12 -6.09 -0.75 -17.86
CA GLY A 12 -5.35 -0.70 -19.11
C GLY A 12 -3.85 -0.57 -18.84
N ARG A 13 -3.19 0.41 -19.46
CA ARG A 13 -1.76 0.68 -19.29
C ARG A 13 -1.45 1.75 -18.22
N VAL A 14 -2.40 2.04 -17.34
CA VAL A 14 -2.25 3.04 -16.28
C VAL A 14 -2.29 2.34 -14.93
N ALA A 15 -1.33 2.65 -14.06
CA ALA A 15 -1.28 2.23 -12.67
C ALA A 15 -1.14 3.46 -11.75
N LEU A 16 -1.68 3.34 -10.54
CA LEU A 16 -1.63 4.32 -9.48
C LEU A 16 -0.62 3.87 -8.43
N VAL A 17 0.16 4.81 -7.89
CA VAL A 17 1.15 4.58 -6.85
C VAL A 17 1.06 5.71 -5.82
N GLY A 18 1.29 5.37 -4.56
CA GLY A 18 1.21 6.28 -3.42
C GLY A 18 -0.22 6.77 -3.17
N ASP A 19 -0.33 8.03 -2.73
CA ASP A 19 -1.62 8.62 -2.34
C ASP A 19 -2.67 8.64 -3.45
N ALA A 20 -2.26 8.53 -4.73
CA ALA A 20 -3.19 8.45 -5.86
C ALA A 20 -4.05 7.17 -5.84
N GLY A 21 -3.53 6.06 -5.28
CA GLY A 21 -4.22 4.76 -5.26
C GLY A 21 -4.63 4.29 -3.86
N TYR A 22 -3.88 4.68 -2.82
CA TYR A 22 -4.04 4.08 -1.49
C TYR A 22 -3.58 5.00 -0.34
N CYS A 23 -3.99 6.27 -0.38
CA CYS A 23 -3.73 7.19 0.73
C CYS A 23 -4.25 6.61 2.06
N CYS A 24 -3.37 6.47 3.05
CA CYS A 24 -3.66 5.89 4.37
C CYS A 24 -4.20 6.90 5.40
N SER A 25 -4.27 8.20 5.05
CA SER A 25 -4.45 9.38 5.92
C SER A 25 -3.15 9.88 6.57
N PRO A 26 -2.93 11.22 6.68
CA PRO A 26 -1.72 11.80 7.30
C PRO A 26 -1.44 11.30 8.73
N LEU A 27 -2.47 10.94 9.50
CA LEU A 27 -2.29 10.47 10.88
C LEU A 27 -1.58 9.11 10.99
N SER A 28 -1.54 8.32 9.92
CA SER A 28 -0.77 7.07 9.91
C SER A 28 0.74 7.35 9.93
N GLY A 29 1.16 8.50 9.40
CA GLY A 29 2.58 8.79 9.12
C GLY A 29 3.18 7.91 8.01
N GLN A 30 2.37 7.14 7.28
CA GLN A 30 2.86 6.08 6.38
C GLN A 30 2.91 6.45 4.89
N GLY A 31 2.47 7.66 4.51
CA GLY A 31 2.38 8.07 3.10
C GLY A 31 3.67 7.86 2.31
N THR A 32 4.82 8.28 2.86
CA THR A 32 6.14 8.08 2.23
C THR A 32 6.51 6.60 2.14
N SER A 33 6.29 5.82 3.21
CA SER A 33 6.61 4.39 3.25
C SER A 33 5.83 3.62 2.19
N VAL A 34 4.50 3.82 2.12
CA VAL A 34 3.66 3.11 1.13
C VAL A 34 3.93 3.58 -0.30
N ALA A 35 4.35 4.83 -0.50
CA ALA A 35 4.77 5.32 -1.81
C ALA A 35 6.07 4.63 -2.28
N LEU A 36 7.08 4.54 -1.40
CA LEU A 36 8.37 3.89 -1.71
C LEU A 36 8.20 2.39 -1.97
N LEU A 37 7.49 1.69 -1.07
CA LEU A 37 7.23 0.26 -1.23
C LEU A 37 6.42 -0.03 -2.48
N GLY A 38 5.35 0.73 -2.72
CA GLY A 38 4.51 0.53 -3.89
C GLY A 38 5.25 0.78 -5.20
N ALA A 39 6.14 1.78 -5.25
CA ALA A 39 6.98 2.02 -6.42
C ALA A 39 7.96 0.86 -6.67
N TYR A 40 8.61 0.35 -5.62
CA TYR A 40 9.53 -0.78 -5.73
C TYR A 40 8.83 -2.06 -6.22
N ILE A 41 7.70 -2.41 -5.60
CA ILE A 41 6.94 -3.62 -5.96
C ILE A 41 6.37 -3.50 -7.37
N LEU A 42 5.80 -2.34 -7.75
CA LEU A 42 5.30 -2.15 -9.12
C LEU A 42 6.40 -2.32 -10.15
N ALA A 43 7.56 -1.67 -9.95
CA ALA A 43 8.68 -1.78 -10.88
C ALA A 43 9.22 -3.21 -10.97
N GLY A 44 9.33 -3.90 -9.82
CA GLY A 44 9.78 -5.28 -9.73
C GLY A 44 8.84 -6.27 -10.43
N GLU A 45 7.53 -6.18 -10.18
CA GLU A 45 6.56 -7.06 -10.81
C GLU A 45 6.44 -6.82 -12.31
N LEU A 46 6.56 -5.58 -12.77
CA LEU A 46 6.67 -5.29 -14.21
C LEU A 46 7.94 -5.88 -14.82
N LYS A 47 9.09 -5.78 -14.14
CA LYS A 47 10.34 -6.41 -14.59
C LYS A 47 10.20 -7.93 -14.68
N ALA A 48 9.63 -8.56 -13.66
CA ALA A 48 9.47 -10.01 -13.59
C ALA A 48 8.48 -10.55 -14.63
N ALA A 49 7.43 -9.78 -14.96
CA ALA A 49 6.43 -10.15 -15.95
C ALA A 49 6.86 -9.90 -17.41
N GLY A 50 7.97 -9.18 -17.65
CA GLY A 50 8.45 -8.87 -19.00
C GLY A 50 7.45 -8.01 -19.78
N ASP A 51 7.02 -8.48 -20.95
CA ASP A 51 6.08 -7.76 -21.82
C ASP A 51 4.60 -7.87 -21.36
N ASP A 52 4.30 -8.74 -20.38
CA ASP A 52 2.94 -8.91 -19.84
C ASP A 52 2.67 -7.94 -18.67
N TYR A 53 2.36 -6.69 -19.03
CA TYR A 53 2.02 -5.67 -18.04
C TYR A 53 0.74 -6.01 -17.24
N GLN A 54 -0.16 -6.85 -17.77
CA GLN A 54 -1.39 -7.22 -17.06
C GLN A 54 -1.06 -8.14 -15.90
N LEU A 55 -0.15 -9.09 -16.11
CA LEU A 55 0.40 -9.95 -15.06
C LEU A 55 1.16 -9.11 -14.02
N GLY A 56 2.05 -8.21 -14.46
CA GLY A 56 2.81 -7.34 -13.55
C GLY A 56 1.90 -6.48 -12.66
N PHE A 57 0.84 -5.89 -13.21
CA PHE A 57 -0.14 -5.13 -12.42
C PHE A 57 -0.98 -6.00 -11.48
N ALA A 58 -1.35 -7.21 -11.90
CA ALA A 58 -2.10 -8.13 -11.05
C ALA A 58 -1.26 -8.58 -9.84
N ASN A 59 0.02 -8.91 -10.07
CA ASN A 59 0.94 -9.29 -9.00
C ASN A 59 1.23 -8.10 -8.07
N TYR A 60 1.46 -6.90 -8.62
CA TYR A 60 1.66 -5.69 -7.81
C TYR A 60 0.52 -5.50 -6.79
N HIS A 61 -0.73 -5.62 -7.26
CA HIS A 61 -1.88 -5.53 -6.37
C HIS A 61 -1.91 -6.68 -5.35
N ALA A 62 -1.73 -7.93 -5.81
CA ALA A 62 -1.78 -9.11 -4.96
C ALA A 62 -0.74 -9.07 -3.82
N GLU A 63 0.49 -8.67 -4.11
CA GLU A 63 1.57 -8.58 -3.14
C GLU A 63 1.38 -7.46 -2.11
N PHE A 64 0.76 -6.34 -2.51
CA PHE A 64 0.83 -5.11 -1.72
C PHE A 64 -0.50 -4.70 -1.05
N HIS A 65 -1.67 -5.08 -1.60
CA HIS A 65 -2.98 -4.64 -1.08
C HIS A 65 -3.19 -4.95 0.41
N GLY A 66 -2.84 -6.15 0.88
CA GLY A 66 -3.03 -6.51 2.30
C GLY A 66 -2.13 -5.70 3.26
N PHE A 67 -0.96 -5.22 2.81
CA PHE A 67 -0.16 -4.29 3.61
C PHE A 67 -0.79 -2.90 3.66
N VAL A 68 -1.29 -2.41 2.53
CA VAL A 68 -2.00 -1.14 2.44
C VAL A 68 -3.24 -1.12 3.34
N GLU A 69 -4.08 -2.16 3.29
CA GLU A 69 -5.31 -2.25 4.09
C GLU A 69 -5.01 -2.16 5.59
N ARG A 70 -3.94 -2.81 6.07
CA ARG A 70 -3.50 -2.71 7.46
C ARG A 70 -3.06 -1.29 7.83
N ASN A 71 -2.35 -0.59 6.94
CA ASN A 71 -1.96 0.81 7.16
C ASN A 71 -3.15 1.77 7.12
N GLN A 72 -4.16 1.50 6.29
CA GLN A 72 -5.42 2.25 6.27
C GLN A 72 -6.23 1.99 7.54
N TRP A 73 -6.19 0.77 8.07
CA TRP A 73 -6.86 0.41 9.31
C TRP A 73 -6.34 1.19 10.53
N LEU A 74 -5.03 1.52 10.59
CA LEU A 74 -4.41 2.32 11.67
C LEU A 74 -5.14 3.64 11.99
N VAL A 75 -5.83 4.21 11.00
CA VAL A 75 -6.48 5.52 11.09
C VAL A 75 -7.99 5.43 10.88
N SER A 76 -8.54 4.23 10.71
CA SER A 76 -9.99 4.04 10.77
C SER A 76 -10.50 4.44 12.18
N ASP A 77 -11.75 4.88 12.29
CA ASP A 77 -12.42 5.39 13.52
C ASP A 77 -12.40 4.42 14.74
N ASN A 78 -11.59 3.37 14.70
CA ASN A 78 -11.34 2.38 15.75
C ASN A 78 -10.44 2.90 16.90
N ILE A 79 -9.87 4.11 16.80
CA ILE A 79 -9.15 4.73 17.91
C ILE A 79 -10.04 5.79 18.57
N PRO A 80 -10.66 5.52 19.73
CA PRO A 80 -11.55 6.46 20.40
C PRO A 80 -10.82 7.78 20.72
N GLY A 81 -11.40 8.89 20.28
CA GLY A 81 -10.95 10.24 20.66
C GLY A 81 -9.63 10.70 20.05
N GLY A 82 -9.10 10.04 19.02
CA GLY A 82 -7.83 10.42 18.39
C GLY A 82 -6.60 10.13 19.27
N ALA A 83 -6.70 9.13 20.14
CA ALA A 83 -5.55 8.66 20.91
C ALA A 83 -4.38 8.25 19.98
N PRO A 84 -3.13 8.33 20.44
CA PRO A 84 -1.99 7.88 19.65
C PRO A 84 -2.10 6.41 19.29
N ILE A 85 -1.66 6.05 18.07
CA ILE A 85 -1.49 4.65 17.65
C ILE A 85 -0.48 3.99 18.62
N PRO A 86 -0.82 2.85 19.26
CA PRO A 86 0.15 2.13 20.09
C PRO A 86 1.38 1.72 19.28
N GLN A 87 2.58 1.92 19.84
CA GLN A 87 3.84 1.64 19.16
C GLN A 87 3.94 0.18 18.69
N GLU A 88 3.49 -0.77 19.51
CA GLU A 88 3.47 -2.20 19.17
C GLU A 88 2.59 -2.51 17.94
N GLU A 89 1.44 -1.83 17.83
CA GLU A 89 0.52 -1.97 16.69
C GLU A 89 1.17 -1.45 15.41
N PHE A 90 1.79 -0.27 15.51
CA PHE A 90 2.51 0.36 14.42
C PHE A 90 3.66 -0.52 13.94
N GLU A 91 4.51 -1.01 14.84
CA GLU A 91 5.65 -1.89 14.52
C GLU A 91 5.17 -3.18 13.88
N ARG A 92 4.12 -3.80 14.43
CA ARG A 92 3.54 -5.02 13.86
C ARG A 92 3.14 -4.81 12.42
N ILE A 93 2.49 -3.69 12.09
CA ILE A 93 2.03 -3.38 10.73
C ILE A 93 3.20 -3.04 9.82
N VAL A 94 4.16 -2.21 10.25
CA VAL A 94 5.33 -1.85 9.44
C VAL A 94 6.17 -3.07 9.08
N HIS A 95 6.31 -4.04 10.00
CA HIS A 95 7.05 -5.29 9.76
C HIS A 95 6.22 -6.41 9.11
N SER A 96 5.00 -6.10 8.67
CA SER A 96 4.05 -7.11 8.22
C SER A 96 4.12 -7.47 6.73
N ILE A 97 5.11 -6.92 6.04
CA ILE A 97 5.38 -7.19 4.62
C ILE A 97 6.80 -7.73 4.46
N THR A 98 6.91 -8.79 3.67
CA THR A 98 8.19 -9.30 3.16
C THR A 98 8.27 -8.92 1.70
N ILE A 99 9.37 -8.30 1.30
CA ILE A 99 9.54 -7.81 -0.07
C ILE A 99 10.35 -8.84 -0.88
N LYS A 100 9.92 -9.12 -2.10
CA LYS A 100 10.67 -9.95 -3.05
C LYS A 100 11.98 -9.26 -3.47
N ASP A 101 12.94 -10.08 -3.86
CA ASP A 101 14.13 -9.63 -4.60
C ASP A 101 13.85 -9.84 -6.10
N TYR A 102 13.94 -8.77 -6.90
CA TYR A 102 13.46 -8.71 -8.29
C TYR A 102 14.59 -8.69 -9.32
#